data_AF-A0A7J7PL00-F1
#
_entry.id   AF-A0A7J7PL00-F1
#
_cell.length_a   1.000
_cell.length_b   1.000
_cell.length_c   1.000
_cell.angle_alpha   90.00
_cell.angle_beta   90.00
_cell.angle_gamma   90.00
#
_symmetry.space_group_name_H-M   'P 1'
#
loop_
_entity.id
_entity.type
_entity.pdbx_description
1 polymer ?
#
loop_
_entity_poly.entity_id
_entity_poly.type
_entity_poly.pdbx_seq_one_letter_code
_entity_poly.pdbx_strand_id
1 'polypeptide(L)'
;MLWRVLLLNVLLMFVNYIDRTNLSFAAVQLNKDIGLDHQTYGLGAGLFFCAYASMQVPANMIMAKIGGPIWLGTIGMLWGITAACFASLRSVPQFLALRFLLGVFEAGALPGMWSYLSHFYSRQRITIPLGYLMGSLIVSQALGAPIAAGLLSLDGKGGLRGWQWLFLVEGVLACIVAAAWFFMPRDVDAIKGLTVVEKAALHASMAHQCKPASNPVKALLGALRNPAVWIDGGGIEFFRGVAFYGLMYW
;
A
#
# COMPACT_ATOMS: atom_id res chain seq x y z
N MET A 1 2.55 22.82 -2.15
CA MET A 1 3.32 21.65 -1.66
C MET A 1 2.42 20.56 -1.08
N LEU A 2 1.42 20.89 -0.25
CA LEU A 2 0.40 19.94 0.26
C LEU A 2 -0.31 19.11 -0.82
N TRP A 3 -0.65 19.73 -1.96
CA TRP A 3 -1.22 19.02 -3.11
C TRP A 3 -0.27 17.98 -3.73
N ARG A 4 1.05 18.20 -3.69
CA ARG A 4 2.04 17.24 -4.19
C ARG A 4 2.14 16.03 -3.27
N VAL A 5 2.09 16.27 -1.96
CA VAL A 5 2.00 15.21 -0.95
C VAL A 5 0.75 14.37 -1.17
N LEU A 6 -0.41 15.00 -1.32
CA LEU A 6 -1.67 14.30 -1.58
C LEU A 6 -1.61 13.50 -2.90
N LEU A 7 -1.16 14.13 -3.99
CA LEU A 7 -1.05 13.48 -5.30
C LEU A 7 -0.14 12.24 -5.24
N LEU A 8 0.98 12.32 -4.53
CA LEU A 8 1.89 11.19 -4.43
C LEU A 8 1.31 10.03 -3.61
N ASN A 9 0.53 10.34 -2.56
CA ASN A 9 -0.21 9.30 -1.82
C ASN A 9 -1.29 8.65 -2.70
N VAL A 10 -2.06 9.45 -3.43
CA VAL A 10 -3.07 8.98 -4.39
C VAL A 10 -2.44 8.10 -5.47
N LEU A 11 -1.29 8.50 -6.01
CA LEU A 11 -0.58 7.73 -7.03
C LEU A 11 -0.01 6.42 -6.46
N LEU A 12 0.59 6.45 -5.27
CA LEU A 12 1.10 5.24 -4.62
C LEU A 12 -0.05 4.26 -4.34
N MET A 13 -1.18 4.77 -3.83
CA MET A 13 -2.39 4.00 -3.59
C MET A 13 -2.97 3.40 -4.88
N PHE A 14 -3.00 4.19 -5.96
CA PHE A 14 -3.44 3.73 -7.28
C PHE A 14 -2.59 2.57 -7.78
N VAL A 15 -1.26 2.70 -7.77
CA VAL A 15 -0.34 1.62 -8.20
C VAL A 15 -0.50 0.39 -7.28
N ASN A 16 -0.68 0.61 -5.98
CA ASN A 16 -0.85 -0.48 -5.01
C ASN A 16 -2.05 -1.37 -5.34
N TYR A 17 -3.18 -0.75 -5.68
CA TYR A 17 -4.37 -1.52 -6.01
C TYR A 17 -4.36 -2.13 -7.40
N ILE A 18 -3.68 -1.50 -8.39
CA ILE A 18 -3.47 -2.18 -9.67
C ILE A 18 -2.65 -3.46 -9.47
N ASP A 19 -1.51 -3.38 -8.76
CA ASP A 19 -0.66 -4.55 -8.47
C ASP A 19 -1.44 -5.69 -7.81
N ARG A 20 -2.36 -5.35 -6.90
CA ARG A 20 -3.21 -6.31 -6.21
C ARG A 20 -4.15 -7.08 -7.14
N THR A 21 -4.58 -6.44 -8.24
CA THR A 21 -5.45 -7.07 -9.25
C THR A 21 -4.69 -7.74 -10.39
N ASN A 22 -3.45 -7.31 -10.67
CA ASN A 22 -2.63 -7.84 -11.76
C ASN A 22 -2.46 -9.32 -11.73
N LEU A 23 -2.25 -9.88 -10.56
CA LEU A 23 -2.12 -11.30 -10.39
C LEU A 23 -3.33 -12.07 -10.97
N SER A 24 -4.55 -11.58 -10.74
CA SER A 24 -5.76 -12.21 -11.27
C SER A 24 -5.80 -12.16 -12.79
N PHE A 25 -5.31 -11.07 -13.40
CA PHE A 25 -5.19 -10.96 -14.85
C PHE A 25 -4.05 -11.86 -15.40
N ALA A 26 -2.90 -11.87 -14.73
CA ALA A 26 -1.75 -12.69 -15.07
C ALA A 26 -2.06 -14.19 -15.01
N ALA A 27 -2.91 -14.62 -14.07
CA ALA A 27 -3.29 -16.01 -13.85
C ALA A 27 -3.81 -16.71 -15.12
N VAL A 28 -4.39 -15.96 -16.06
CA VAL A 28 -4.89 -16.49 -17.36
C VAL A 28 -3.78 -17.14 -18.19
N GLN A 29 -2.56 -16.59 -18.14
CA GLN A 29 -1.37 -17.12 -18.84
C GLN A 29 -0.43 -17.84 -17.85
N LEU A 30 -0.14 -17.21 -16.71
CA LEU A 30 0.82 -17.65 -15.70
C LEU A 30 0.54 -19.08 -15.19
N ASN A 31 -0.73 -19.42 -14.97
CA ASN A 31 -1.08 -20.72 -14.38
C ASN A 31 -0.68 -21.88 -15.30
N LYS A 32 -0.83 -21.72 -16.61
CA LYS A 32 -0.44 -22.72 -17.61
C LYS A 32 1.08 -22.87 -17.71
N ASP A 33 1.79 -21.78 -17.51
CA ASP A 33 3.24 -21.73 -17.69
C ASP A 33 4.02 -22.34 -16.53
N ILE A 34 3.52 -22.17 -15.30
CA ILE A 34 4.17 -22.65 -14.07
C ILE A 34 3.52 -23.95 -13.56
N GLY A 35 2.32 -24.27 -14.05
CA GLY A 35 1.53 -25.41 -13.55
C GLY A 35 0.92 -25.11 -12.18
N LEU A 36 0.45 -23.88 -11.96
CA LEU A 36 -0.23 -23.50 -10.71
C LEU A 36 -1.63 -24.11 -10.70
N ASP A 37 -1.89 -24.98 -9.72
CA ASP A 37 -3.23 -25.46 -9.42
C ASP A 37 -4.00 -24.47 -8.54
N HIS A 38 -5.32 -24.68 -8.42
CA HIS A 38 -6.18 -23.80 -7.62
C HIS A 38 -5.80 -23.81 -6.14
N GLN A 39 -5.32 -24.94 -5.61
CA GLN A 39 -4.92 -25.07 -4.21
C GLN A 39 -3.68 -24.21 -3.91
N THR A 40 -2.67 -24.26 -4.77
CA THR A 40 -1.45 -23.49 -4.60
C THR A 40 -1.69 -22.00 -4.84
N TYR A 41 -2.55 -21.64 -5.79
CA TYR A 41 -2.96 -20.26 -5.98
C TYR A 41 -3.62 -19.69 -4.71
N GLY A 42 -4.53 -20.46 -4.11
CA GLY A 42 -5.17 -20.12 -2.83
C GLY A 42 -4.17 -20.03 -1.67
N LEU A 43 -3.22 -20.96 -1.59
CA LEU A 43 -2.15 -20.92 -0.59
C LEU A 43 -1.28 -19.66 -0.72
N GLY A 44 -0.95 -19.24 -1.95
CA GLY A 44 -0.21 -18.01 -2.20
C GLY A 44 -0.97 -16.76 -1.75
N ALA A 45 -2.30 -16.71 -1.98
CA ALA A 45 -3.15 -15.65 -1.45
C ALA A 45 -3.21 -15.66 0.09
N GLY A 46 -3.34 -16.83 0.71
CA GLY A 46 -3.34 -16.98 2.16
C GLY A 46 -2.03 -16.52 2.81
N LEU A 47 -0.87 -16.94 2.27
CA LEU A 47 0.45 -16.51 2.75
C LEU A 47 0.62 -14.99 2.68
N PHE A 48 0.18 -14.37 1.58
CA PHE A 48 0.18 -12.92 1.44
C PHE A 48 -0.60 -12.25 2.58
N PHE A 49 -1.84 -12.67 2.84
CA PHE A 49 -2.66 -12.07 3.90
C PHE A 49 -2.11 -12.34 5.30
N CYS A 50 -1.57 -13.52 5.57
CA CYS A 50 -0.92 -13.83 6.85
C CYS A 50 0.31 -12.95 7.10
N ALA A 51 1.17 -12.79 6.09
CA ALA A 51 2.32 -11.90 6.15
C ALA A 51 1.87 -10.45 6.36
N TYR A 52 0.88 -10.00 5.59
CA TYR A 52 0.32 -8.66 5.67
C TYR A 52 -0.26 -8.34 7.05
N ALA A 53 -1.04 -9.26 7.62
CA ALA A 53 -1.63 -9.11 8.96
C ALA A 53 -0.57 -9.04 10.06
N SER A 54 0.42 -9.94 10.01
CA SER A 54 1.50 -9.97 11.02
C SER A 54 2.41 -8.76 10.97
N MET A 55 2.62 -8.18 9.79
CA MET A 55 3.55 -7.06 9.59
C MET A 55 2.92 -5.67 9.73
N GLN A 56 1.59 -5.54 9.74
CA GLN A 56 0.92 -4.24 9.89
C GLN A 56 1.34 -3.47 11.16
N VAL A 57 1.37 -4.15 12.31
CA VAL A 57 1.73 -3.51 13.59
C VAL A 57 3.21 -3.15 13.64
N PRO A 58 4.16 -4.09 13.35
CA PRO A 58 5.58 -3.77 13.27
C PRO A 58 5.91 -2.64 12.28
N ALA A 59 5.30 -2.67 11.09
CA ALA A 59 5.49 -1.67 10.05
C ALA A 59 5.17 -0.26 10.56
N ASN A 60 4.01 -0.09 11.20
CA ASN A 60 3.58 1.20 11.71
C ASN A 60 4.50 1.73 12.82
N MET A 61 5.03 0.83 13.66
CA MET A 61 6.01 1.19 14.70
C MET A 61 7.35 1.64 14.11
N ILE A 62 7.83 0.99 13.05
CA ILE A 62 9.09 1.36 12.39
C ILE A 62 8.92 2.71 11.70
N MET A 63 7.81 2.92 10.99
CA MET A 63 7.50 4.19 10.35
C MET A 63 7.50 5.36 11.36
N ALA A 64 6.91 5.17 12.54
CA ALA A 64 6.90 6.21 13.58
C ALA A 64 8.32 6.64 13.99
N LYS A 65 9.32 5.77 13.85
CA LYS A 65 10.73 6.08 14.17
C LYS A 65 11.45 6.75 13.00
N ILE A 66 11.35 6.18 11.79
CA ILE A 66 12.15 6.61 10.64
C ILE A 66 11.50 7.74 9.82
N GLY A 67 10.20 7.98 10.01
CA GLY A 67 9.42 9.01 9.32
C GLY A 67 8.75 8.51 8.04
N GLY A 68 7.62 9.14 7.70
CA GLY A 68 6.75 8.73 6.59
C GLY A 68 7.45 8.64 5.22
N PRO A 69 8.21 9.67 4.76
CA PRO A 69 8.79 9.64 3.41
C PRO A 69 9.83 8.53 3.21
N ILE A 70 10.71 8.35 4.19
CA ILE A 70 11.74 7.30 4.14
C ILE A 70 11.08 5.92 4.19
N TRP A 71 10.09 5.74 5.05
CA TRP A 71 9.35 4.48 5.16
C TRP A 71 8.62 4.14 3.86
N LEU A 72 7.76 5.04 3.36
CA LEU A 72 6.95 4.82 2.16
C LEU A 72 7.81 4.66 0.91
N GLY A 73 8.91 5.40 0.79
CA GLY A 73 9.89 5.19 -0.29
C GLY A 73 10.60 3.85 -0.20
N THR A 74 11.03 3.43 1.00
CA THR A 74 11.76 2.17 1.19
C THR A 74 10.86 0.96 0.95
N ILE A 75 9.69 0.90 1.60
CA ILE A 75 8.76 -0.22 1.40
C ILE A 75 8.23 -0.23 -0.02
N GLY A 76 7.99 0.94 -0.63
CA GLY A 76 7.53 1.05 -2.00
C GLY A 76 8.54 0.50 -2.98
N MET A 77 9.84 0.74 -2.73
CA MET A 77 10.93 0.18 -3.53
C MET A 77 11.03 -1.34 -3.36
N LEU A 78 10.99 -1.85 -2.12
CA LEU A 78 11.05 -3.29 -1.85
C LEU A 78 9.86 -4.03 -2.46
N TRP A 79 8.67 -3.45 -2.34
CA TRP A 79 7.45 -3.93 -2.96
C TRP A 79 7.56 -3.93 -4.50
N GLY A 80 7.94 -2.82 -5.12
CA GLY A 80 8.08 -2.72 -6.58
C GLY A 80 9.15 -3.66 -7.16
N ILE A 81 10.28 -3.83 -6.46
CA ILE A 81 11.31 -4.81 -6.84
C ILE A 81 10.74 -6.24 -6.75
N THR A 82 10.03 -6.56 -5.67
CA THR A 82 9.42 -7.88 -5.48
C THR A 82 8.36 -8.16 -6.56
N ALA A 83 7.54 -7.15 -6.90
CA ALA A 83 6.58 -7.23 -7.99
C ALA A 83 7.28 -7.48 -9.34
N ALA A 84 8.34 -6.73 -9.66
CA ALA A 84 9.13 -6.97 -10.88
C ALA A 84 9.77 -8.37 -10.92
N CYS A 85 10.19 -8.91 -9.76
CA CYS A 85 10.70 -10.27 -9.67
C CYS A 85 9.68 -11.34 -10.05
N PHE A 86 8.36 -11.07 -10.00
CA PHE A 86 7.37 -12.02 -10.50
C PHE A 86 7.62 -12.37 -11.96
N ALA A 87 8.07 -11.42 -12.81
CA ALA A 87 8.40 -11.68 -14.21
C ALA A 87 9.45 -12.79 -14.41
N SER A 88 10.27 -13.07 -13.39
CA SER A 88 11.30 -14.12 -13.42
C SER A 88 10.83 -15.48 -12.89
N LEU A 89 9.54 -15.64 -12.58
CA LEU A 89 9.00 -16.87 -12.02
C LEU A 89 9.17 -18.08 -12.95
N ARG A 90 9.65 -19.17 -12.37
CA ARG A 90 9.83 -20.47 -13.05
C ARG A 90 9.23 -21.65 -12.28
N SER A 91 8.91 -21.47 -11.00
CA SER A 91 8.45 -22.56 -10.16
C SER A 91 7.46 -22.13 -9.09
N VAL A 92 6.68 -23.11 -8.62
CA VAL A 92 5.67 -22.93 -7.57
C VAL A 92 6.26 -22.43 -6.24
N PRO A 93 7.40 -22.94 -5.73
CA PRO A 93 7.99 -22.42 -4.49
C PRO A 93 8.43 -20.96 -4.61
N GLN A 94 8.94 -20.53 -5.78
CA GLN A 94 9.29 -19.13 -6.02
C GLN A 94 8.05 -18.24 -5.94
N PHE A 95 6.94 -18.69 -6.50
CA PHE A 95 5.66 -17.97 -6.43
C PHE A 95 5.20 -17.78 -4.98
N LEU A 96 5.24 -18.83 -4.16
CA LEU A 96 4.85 -18.76 -2.75
C LEU A 96 5.78 -17.83 -1.95
N ALA A 97 7.09 -17.90 -2.20
CA ALA A 97 8.07 -17.04 -1.54
C ALA A 97 7.88 -15.56 -1.90
N LEU A 98 7.70 -15.25 -3.18
CA LEU A 98 7.44 -13.88 -3.63
C LEU A 98 6.12 -13.33 -3.09
N ARG A 99 5.07 -14.17 -2.98
CA ARG A 99 3.79 -13.76 -2.36
C ARG A 99 3.91 -13.43 -0.89
N PHE A 100 4.67 -14.22 -0.14
CA PHE A 100 4.97 -13.93 1.24
C PHE A 100 5.72 -12.59 1.38
N LEU A 101 6.78 -12.39 0.58
CA LEU A 101 7.55 -11.14 0.59
C LEU A 101 6.71 -9.92 0.21
N LEU A 102 5.86 -10.05 -0.81
CA LEU A 102 4.93 -8.99 -1.21
C LEU A 102 4.03 -8.58 -0.04
N GLY A 103 3.47 -9.56 0.68
CA GLY A 103 2.64 -9.32 1.86
C GLY A 103 3.39 -8.61 2.99
N VAL A 104 4.67 -8.96 3.22
CA VAL A 104 5.54 -8.28 4.20
C VAL A 104 5.76 -6.82 3.83
N PHE A 105 6.09 -6.53 2.57
CA PHE A 105 6.45 -5.18 2.14
C PHE A 105 5.22 -4.26 1.95
N GLU A 106 4.07 -4.82 1.59
CA GLU A 106 2.85 -4.04 1.37
C GLU A 106 2.13 -3.67 2.69
N ALA A 107 2.32 -4.45 3.76
CA ALA A 107 1.65 -4.30 5.06
C ALA A 107 1.68 -2.88 5.63
N GLY A 108 2.78 -2.17 5.41
CA GLY A 108 3.02 -0.84 5.95
C GLY A 108 2.58 0.33 5.07
N ALA A 109 2.10 0.07 3.85
CA ALA A 109 1.84 1.12 2.87
C ALA A 109 0.59 1.93 3.20
N LEU A 110 -0.56 1.28 3.35
CA LEU A 110 -1.83 1.95 3.69
C LEU A 110 -1.80 2.72 5.01
N PRO A 111 -1.46 2.09 6.16
CA PRO A 111 -1.38 2.82 7.43
C PRO A 111 -0.33 3.93 7.35
N GLY A 112 0.72 3.74 6.55
CA GLY A 112 1.76 4.74 6.38
C GLY A 112 1.32 5.96 5.60
N MET A 113 0.59 5.77 4.50
CA MET A 113 -0.02 6.88 3.74
C MET A 113 -0.99 7.67 4.62
N TRP A 114 -1.83 6.98 5.38
CA TRP A 114 -2.78 7.61 6.29
C TRP A 114 -2.08 8.43 7.38
N SER A 115 -1.10 7.82 8.07
CA SER A 115 -0.34 8.50 9.12
C SER A 115 0.44 9.69 8.57
N TYR A 116 1.04 9.55 7.39
CA TYR A 116 1.79 10.63 6.77
C TYR A 116 0.89 11.83 6.45
N LEU A 117 -0.31 11.60 5.89
CA LEU A 117 -1.28 12.67 5.65
C LEU A 117 -1.73 13.34 6.95
N SER A 118 -1.83 12.60 8.06
CA SER A 118 -2.22 13.17 9.35
C SER A 118 -1.24 14.20 9.91
N HIS A 119 0.03 14.17 9.47
CA HIS A 119 1.03 15.19 9.82
C HIS A 119 0.83 16.52 9.08
N PHE A 120 0.00 16.57 8.04
CA PHE A 120 -0.19 17.77 7.22
C PHE A 120 -1.60 18.34 7.30
N TYR A 121 -2.59 17.52 7.69
CA TYR A 121 -3.99 17.90 7.73
C TYR A 121 -4.54 17.76 9.15
N SER A 122 -5.29 18.78 9.61
CA SER A 122 -6.01 18.71 10.88
C SER A 122 -7.15 17.69 10.81
N ARG A 123 -7.61 17.17 11.96
CA ARG A 123 -8.71 16.19 12.03
C ARG A 123 -9.98 16.63 11.30
N GLN A 124 -10.26 17.93 11.27
CA GLN A 124 -11.44 18.49 10.59
C GLN A 124 -11.27 18.55 9.07
N ARG A 125 -10.04 18.57 8.57
CA ARG A 125 -9.71 18.76 7.14
C ARG A 125 -9.16 17.49 6.48
N ILE A 126 -8.92 16.43 7.25
CA ILE A 126 -8.32 15.18 6.75
C ILE A 126 -9.29 14.35 5.88
N THR A 127 -10.61 14.53 6.06
CA THR A 127 -11.63 13.74 5.35
C THR A 127 -11.56 13.87 3.83
N ILE A 128 -11.31 15.07 3.29
CA ILE A 128 -11.22 15.28 1.84
C ILE A 128 -9.96 14.60 1.25
N PRO A 129 -8.74 14.82 1.79
CA PRO A 129 -7.54 14.06 1.39
C PRO A 129 -7.72 12.54 1.44
N LEU A 130 -8.34 12.03 2.50
CA LEU A 130 -8.64 10.59 2.61
C LEU A 130 -9.68 10.14 1.61
N GLY A 131 -10.66 10.98 1.29
CA GLY A 131 -11.63 10.75 0.22
C GLY A 131 -10.95 10.60 -1.15
N TYR A 132 -9.95 11.42 -1.47
CA TYR A 132 -9.16 11.25 -2.68
C TYR A 132 -8.31 9.97 -2.67
N LEU A 133 -7.72 9.63 -1.52
CA LEU A 133 -6.95 8.40 -1.33
C LEU A 133 -7.83 7.17 -1.53
N MET A 134 -9.02 7.13 -0.93
CA MET A 134 -9.97 6.04 -1.12
C MET A 134 -10.62 6.09 -2.50
N GLY A 135 -10.78 7.26 -3.11
CA GLY A 135 -11.29 7.40 -4.47
C GLY A 135 -10.36 6.78 -5.51
N SER A 136 -9.05 6.81 -5.27
CA SER A 136 -8.07 6.19 -6.18
C SER A 136 -8.24 4.68 -6.30
N LEU A 137 -8.79 4.02 -5.27
CA LEU A 137 -9.17 2.60 -5.30
C LEU A 137 -10.17 2.32 -6.43
N ILE A 138 -11.23 3.12 -6.53
CA ILE A 138 -12.27 2.91 -7.54
C ILE A 138 -11.69 3.13 -8.93
N VAL A 139 -10.86 4.17 -9.07
CA VAL A 139 -10.19 4.50 -10.33
C VAL A 139 -9.21 3.40 -10.75
N SER A 140 -8.44 2.83 -9.82
CA SER A 140 -7.52 1.73 -10.13
C SER A 140 -8.27 0.47 -10.56
N GLN A 141 -9.41 0.16 -9.95
CA GLN A 141 -10.23 -0.99 -10.37
C GLN A 141 -10.81 -0.79 -11.78
N ALA A 142 -11.25 0.43 -12.11
CA ALA A 142 -11.81 0.74 -13.43
C ALA A 142 -10.74 0.71 -14.53
N LEU A 143 -9.53 1.19 -14.24
CA LEU A 143 -8.43 1.28 -15.22
C LEU A 143 -7.54 0.03 -15.25
N GLY A 144 -7.57 -0.81 -14.20
CA GLY A 144 -6.70 -1.97 -14.07
C GLY A 144 -6.91 -2.99 -15.19
N ALA A 145 -8.16 -3.32 -15.53
CA ALA A 145 -8.44 -4.30 -16.60
C ALA A 145 -7.94 -3.83 -17.99
N PRO A 146 -8.22 -2.59 -18.47
CA PRO A 146 -7.65 -2.09 -19.71
C PRO A 146 -6.12 -2.04 -19.73
N ILE A 147 -5.49 -1.59 -18.64
CA ILE A 147 -4.02 -1.53 -18.52
C ILE A 147 -3.43 -2.94 -18.61
N ALA A 148 -3.99 -3.88 -17.84
CA ALA A 148 -3.55 -5.26 -17.83
C ALA A 148 -3.75 -5.92 -19.20
N ALA A 149 -4.89 -5.70 -19.86
CA ALA A 149 -5.15 -6.21 -21.21
C ALA A 149 -4.13 -5.69 -22.23
N GLY A 150 -3.80 -4.40 -22.16
CA GLY A 150 -2.76 -3.78 -22.99
C GLY A 150 -1.40 -4.44 -22.80
N LEU A 151 -1.00 -4.68 -21.55
CA LEU A 151 0.29 -5.31 -21.23
C LEU A 151 0.32 -6.81 -21.60
N LEU A 152 -0.76 -7.54 -21.35
CA LEU A 152 -0.91 -8.95 -21.74
C LEU A 152 -0.90 -9.13 -23.26
N SER A 153 -1.33 -8.13 -24.04
CA SER A 153 -1.26 -8.16 -25.51
C SER A 153 0.16 -8.06 -26.07
N LEU A 154 1.16 -7.72 -25.25
CA LEU A 154 2.57 -7.70 -25.62
C LEU A 154 3.21 -9.09 -25.57
N ASP A 155 2.41 -10.16 -25.45
CA ASP A 155 2.88 -11.53 -25.46
C ASP A 155 3.75 -11.84 -26.69
N GLY A 156 4.94 -12.40 -26.43
CA GLY A 156 5.94 -12.70 -27.46
C GLY A 156 6.82 -11.52 -27.88
N LYS A 157 6.51 -10.27 -27.49
CA LYS A 157 7.39 -9.13 -27.78
C LYS A 157 8.63 -9.18 -26.89
N GLY A 158 9.80 -9.08 -27.50
CA GLY A 158 11.09 -9.13 -26.79
C GLY A 158 11.40 -10.50 -26.15
N GLY A 159 10.72 -11.58 -26.57
CA GLY A 159 10.91 -12.92 -26.02
C GLY A 159 10.29 -13.15 -24.64
N LEU A 160 9.51 -12.18 -24.14
CA LEU A 160 8.82 -12.26 -22.86
C LEU A 160 7.34 -12.57 -23.08
N ARG A 161 6.76 -13.29 -22.12
CA ARG A 161 5.31 -13.55 -22.07
C ARG A 161 4.54 -12.31 -21.60
N GLY A 162 3.28 -12.19 -21.97
CA GLY A 162 2.44 -11.04 -21.63
C GLY A 162 2.39 -10.76 -20.13
N TRP A 163 2.26 -11.81 -19.30
CA TRP A 163 2.27 -11.66 -17.84
C TRP A 163 3.62 -11.21 -17.28
N GLN A 164 4.74 -11.49 -17.95
CA GLN A 164 6.05 -11.00 -17.53
C GLN A 164 6.16 -9.50 -17.78
N TRP A 165 5.66 -9.02 -18.92
CA TRP A 165 5.55 -7.58 -19.19
C TRP A 165 4.67 -6.87 -18.16
N LEU A 166 3.55 -7.48 -17.79
CA LEU A 166 2.64 -6.94 -16.78
C LEU A 166 3.38 -6.67 -15.46
N PHE A 167 4.01 -7.68 -14.87
CA PHE A 167 4.72 -7.51 -13.59
C PHE A 167 5.97 -6.63 -13.70
N LEU A 168 6.68 -6.68 -14.82
CA LEU A 168 7.90 -5.89 -15.00
C LEU A 168 7.59 -4.40 -15.10
N VAL A 169 6.65 -4.01 -15.97
CA VAL A 169 6.28 -2.60 -16.18
C VAL A 169 5.70 -2.00 -14.91
N GLU A 170 4.83 -2.74 -14.24
CA GLU A 170 4.16 -2.25 -13.04
C GLU A 170 5.07 -2.21 -11.81
N GLY A 171 5.93 -3.22 -11.63
CA GLY A 171 6.96 -3.19 -10.60
C GLY A 171 7.93 -2.03 -10.78
N VAL A 172 8.34 -1.74 -12.02
CA VAL A 172 9.18 -0.56 -12.34
C VAL A 172 8.44 0.74 -12.07
N LEU A 173 7.16 0.85 -12.44
CA LEU A 173 6.34 2.02 -12.14
C LEU A 173 6.23 2.25 -10.63
N ALA A 174 6.00 1.19 -9.85
CA ALA A 174 5.97 1.25 -8.39
C ALA A 174 7.31 1.76 -7.82
N CYS A 175 8.44 1.27 -8.32
CA CYS A 175 9.77 1.76 -7.94
C CYS A 175 9.98 3.24 -8.25
N ILE A 176 9.52 3.72 -9.41
CA ILE A 176 9.62 5.15 -9.79
C ILE A 176 8.79 6.01 -8.84
N VAL A 177 7.56 5.61 -8.56
CA VAL A 177 6.68 6.32 -7.62
C VAL A 177 7.28 6.30 -6.20
N ALA A 178 7.84 5.17 -5.78
CA ALA A 178 8.54 5.03 -4.51
C ALA A 178 9.80 5.89 -4.42
N ALA A 179 10.57 6.03 -5.51
CA ALA A 179 11.75 6.90 -5.53
C ALA A 179 11.39 8.37 -5.29
N ALA A 180 10.24 8.82 -5.80
CA ALA A 180 9.75 10.18 -5.60
C ALA A 180 9.45 10.51 -4.12
N TRP A 181 9.20 9.50 -3.28
CA TRP A 181 8.97 9.69 -1.84
C TRP A 181 10.20 10.16 -1.08
N PHE A 182 11.41 9.81 -1.51
CA PHE A 182 12.64 10.28 -0.84
C PHE A 182 12.84 11.79 -0.94
N PHE A 183 12.14 12.47 -1.85
CA PHE A 183 12.19 13.92 -2.03
C PHE A 183 11.06 14.66 -1.28
N MET A 184 10.16 13.94 -0.61
CA MET A 184 9.03 14.54 0.10
C MET A 184 9.41 15.04 1.50
N PRO A 185 8.78 16.13 1.98
CA PRO A 185 9.05 16.68 3.31
C PRO A 185 8.61 15.69 4.40
N ARG A 186 9.38 15.56 5.48
CA ARG A 186 9.02 14.70 6.61
C ARG A 186 7.76 15.21 7.31
N ASP A 187 7.78 16.50 7.67
CA ASP A 187 6.77 17.18 8.48
C ASP A 187 6.57 18.62 7.96
N VAL A 188 5.63 19.36 8.54
CA VAL A 188 5.32 20.76 8.18
C VAL A 188 6.56 21.67 8.27
N ASP A 189 7.44 21.43 9.25
CA ASP A 189 8.68 22.20 9.42
C ASP A 189 9.66 22.02 8.25
N ALA A 190 9.70 20.83 7.66
CA ALA A 190 10.58 20.48 6.55
C ALA A 190 10.09 21.01 5.19
N ILE A 191 8.89 21.61 5.14
CA ILE A 191 8.35 22.17 3.90
C ILE A 191 9.11 23.46 3.55
N LYS A 192 9.78 23.44 2.39
CA LYS A 192 10.44 24.62 1.81
C LYS A 192 9.38 25.56 1.23
N GLY A 193 9.40 26.83 1.64
CA GLY A 193 8.57 27.89 1.06
C GLY A 193 7.32 28.31 1.87
N LEU A 194 7.07 27.76 3.06
CA LEU A 194 6.10 28.35 3.99
C LEU A 194 6.75 29.44 4.84
N THR A 195 6.02 30.53 5.02
CA THR A 195 6.36 31.58 5.99
C THR A 195 6.27 31.06 7.42
N VAL A 196 7.00 31.70 8.34
CA VAL A 196 6.98 31.35 9.77
C VAL A 196 5.56 31.44 10.34
N VAL A 197 4.75 32.38 9.86
CA VAL A 197 3.36 32.58 10.27
C VAL A 197 2.46 31.42 9.82
N GLU A 198 2.61 30.94 8.58
CA GLU A 198 1.84 29.79 8.09
C GLU A 198 2.21 28.50 8.80
N LYS A 199 3.50 28.28 9.10
CA LYS A 199 3.95 27.13 9.90
C LYS A 199 3.36 27.18 11.30
N ALA A 200 3.40 28.35 11.95
CA ALA A 200 2.81 28.55 13.27
C ALA A 200 1.29 28.32 13.27
N ALA A 201 0.58 28.80 12.24
CA ALA A 201 -0.86 28.57 12.09
C ALA A 201 -1.21 27.08 11.88
N LEU A 202 -0.43 26.36 11.07
CA LEU A 202 -0.58 24.92 10.89
C LEU A 202 -0.32 24.16 12.20
N HIS A 203 0.76 24.49 12.91
CA HIS A 203 1.08 23.87 14.20
C HIS A 203 0.00 24.13 15.25
N ALA A 204 -0.53 25.36 15.31
CA ALA A 204 -1.63 25.71 16.19
C ALA A 204 -2.91 24.90 15.86
N SER A 205 -3.21 24.69 14.57
CA SER A 205 -4.33 23.84 14.14
C SER A 205 -4.15 22.35 14.46
N MET A 206 -2.90 21.93 14.70
CA MET A 206 -2.52 20.56 15.04
C MET A 206 -2.25 20.35 16.53
N ALA A 207 -2.17 21.42 17.35
CA ALA A 207 -1.83 21.35 18.77
C ALA A 207 -2.83 20.53 19.61
N HIS A 208 -4.06 20.35 19.13
CA HIS A 208 -5.06 19.48 19.75
C HIS A 208 -4.93 17.99 19.39
N GLN A 209 -3.95 17.60 18.55
CA GLN A 209 -3.69 16.20 18.25
C GLN A 209 -2.89 15.55 19.38
N CYS A 210 -3.29 14.35 19.81
CA CYS A 210 -2.55 13.58 20.81
C CYS A 210 -1.09 13.44 20.40
N LYS A 211 -0.17 13.87 21.26
CA LYS A 211 1.27 13.63 21.05
C LYS A 211 1.51 12.12 20.89
N PRO A 212 2.38 11.69 19.96
CA PRO A 212 2.73 10.29 19.83
C PRO A 212 3.22 9.74 21.17
N ALA A 213 2.68 8.59 21.58
CA ALA A 213 3.00 7.99 22.86
C ALA A 213 4.50 7.67 22.94
N SER A 214 5.14 8.08 24.05
CA SER A 214 6.59 7.93 24.25
C SER A 214 7.07 6.48 24.25
N ASN A 215 6.19 5.52 24.51
CA ASN A 215 6.48 4.09 24.39
C ASN A 215 5.40 3.39 23.51
N PRO A 216 5.75 2.96 22.29
CA PRO A 216 4.79 2.38 21.36
C PRO A 216 4.24 1.03 21.81
N VAL A 217 4.99 0.25 22.60
CA VAL A 217 4.53 -1.03 23.13
C VAL A 217 3.51 -0.83 24.25
N LYS A 218 3.73 0.15 25.13
CA LYS A 218 2.73 0.52 26.14
C LYS A 218 1.47 1.12 25.52
N ALA A 219 1.62 1.88 24.43
CA ALA A 219 0.48 2.40 23.68
C ALA A 219 -0.35 1.29 23.03
N LEU A 220 0.31 0.29 22.44
CA LEU A 220 -0.36 -0.89 21.88
C LEU A 220 -1.13 -1.67 22.96
N LEU A 221 -0.49 -1.93 24.11
CA LEU A 221 -1.15 -2.60 25.24
C LEU A 221 -2.33 -1.79 25.80
N GLY A 222 -2.22 -0.46 25.81
CA GLY A 222 -3.32 0.43 26.18
C GLY A 222 -4.46 0.43 25.16
N ALA A 223 -4.15 0.38 23.87
CA ALA A 223 -5.13 0.30 22.79
C ALA A 223 -5.90 -1.02 22.84
N LEU A 224 -5.24 -2.15 23.11
CA LEU A 224 -5.89 -3.45 23.29
C LEU A 224 -6.82 -3.51 24.51
N ARG A 225 -6.66 -2.61 25.47
CA ARG A 225 -7.58 -2.49 26.63
C ARG A 225 -8.73 -1.51 26.38
N ASN A 226 -8.72 -0.78 25.27
CA ASN A 226 -9.74 0.20 24.96
C ASN A 226 -10.94 -0.48 24.25
N PRO A 227 -12.15 -0.45 24.83
CA PRO A 227 -13.32 -1.08 24.23
C PRO A 227 -13.69 -0.49 22.86
N ALA A 228 -13.37 0.78 22.59
CA ALA A 228 -13.63 1.40 21.29
C ALA A 228 -12.82 0.72 20.16
N VAL A 229 -11.60 0.23 20.45
CA VAL A 229 -10.78 -0.48 19.46
C VAL A 229 -11.41 -1.82 19.09
N TRP A 230 -12.01 -2.51 20.05
CA TRP A 230 -12.69 -3.78 19.81
C TRP A 230 -14.03 -3.59 19.10
N ILE A 231 -14.77 -2.54 19.42
CA ILE A 231 -16.05 -2.24 18.75
C ILE A 231 -15.79 -1.82 17.31
N ASP A 232 -14.88 -0.87 17.09
CA ASP A 232 -14.60 -0.32 15.77
C ASP A 232 -13.79 -1.30 14.91
N GLY A 233 -12.62 -1.75 15.40
CA GLY A 233 -11.74 -2.66 14.67
C GLY A 233 -12.19 -4.12 14.68
N GLY A 234 -12.66 -4.62 15.82
CA GLY A 234 -13.07 -6.03 15.96
C GLY A 234 -14.51 -6.31 15.49
N GLY A 235 -15.41 -5.35 15.63
CA GLY A 235 -16.79 -5.44 15.18
C GLY A 235 -16.97 -4.88 13.77
N ILE A 236 -16.97 -3.55 13.66
CA ILE A 236 -17.41 -2.85 12.44
C ILE A 236 -16.52 -3.19 11.24
N GLU A 237 -15.20 -3.04 11.37
CA GLU A 237 -14.26 -3.31 10.28
C GLU A 237 -14.22 -4.80 9.89
N PHE A 238 -14.35 -5.71 10.86
CA PHE A 238 -14.44 -7.14 10.59
C PHE A 238 -15.67 -7.48 9.75
N PHE A 239 -16.86 -7.02 10.17
CA PHE A 239 -18.10 -7.27 9.42
C PHE A 239 -18.09 -6.59 8.06
N ARG A 240 -17.55 -5.36 7.96
CA ARG A 240 -17.38 -4.68 6.67
C ARG A 240 -16.47 -5.49 5.75
N GLY A 241 -15.34 -5.99 6.26
CA GLY A 241 -14.39 -6.79 5.51
C GLY A 241 -14.98 -8.12 5.03
N VAL A 242 -15.66 -8.84 5.91
CA VAL A 242 -16.34 -10.11 5.57
C VAL A 242 -17.41 -9.89 4.51
N ALA A 243 -18.26 -8.86 4.66
CA ALA A 243 -19.29 -8.54 3.68
C ALA A 243 -18.67 -8.11 2.33
N PHE A 244 -17.64 -7.26 2.36
CA PHE A 244 -16.97 -6.77 1.16
C PHE A 244 -16.30 -7.90 0.37
N TYR A 245 -15.47 -8.72 1.01
CA TYR A 245 -14.81 -9.83 0.32
C TYR A 245 -15.77 -10.97 -0.02
N GLY A 246 -16.79 -11.19 0.81
CA GLY A 246 -17.85 -12.16 0.53
C GLY A 246 -18.65 -11.81 -0.72
N LEU A 247 -18.96 -10.53 -0.94
CA LEU A 247 -19.67 -10.06 -2.15
C LEU A 247 -18.75 -9.92 -3.38
N MET A 248 -17.44 -9.78 -3.17
CA MET A 248 -16.48 -9.55 -4.27
C MET A 248 -15.95 -10.85 -4.89
N TYR A 249 -15.92 -11.95 -4.13
CA TYR A 249 -15.39 -13.24 -4.57
C TYR A 249 -16.47 -14.32 -4.81
N TRP A 250 -17.74 -14.01 -4.58
CA TRP A 250 -18.89 -14.90 -4.78
C TRP A 250 -19.88 -14.24 -5.74
#